data_AF-A0A972RQC6-F1
#
_entry.id   AF-A0A972RQC6-F1
#
_cell.length_a   1.000
_cell.length_b   1.000
_cell.length_c   1.000
_cell.angle_alpha   90.00
_cell.angle_beta   90.00
_cell.angle_gamma   90.00
#
_symmetry.space_group_name_H-M   'P 1'
#
loop_
_entity.id
_entity.type
_entity.pdbx_description
1 polymer ?
#
loop_
_entity_poly.entity_id
_entity_poly.type
_entity_poly.pdbx_seq_one_letter_code
_entity_poly.pdbx_strand_id
1 'polypeptide(L)'
;MLSQLELSETFVGRAFDAQSGRELVHEAMFGDQELYEPYRAIDLEGNWYIVCKVEDVASRVPDFDEVRDAVLAAWKKSEAAKLALAKAEELAKQAESSSDSIASVSGVQDAGAQGYEVVTTDMFSWLTFGTTQAEMRRGPRLGEAPPLEAVDAEFMTKVFKLQPDQEIALLNHDHSSAYVVRLDRREQTEDEMRQQFLAEANTWYGGRVMNSVRGGNAQNRLIRQLADQIDLNLDVLEEMMSKDSQ
;
A
#
# COMPACT_ATOMS: atom_id res chain seq x y z
N MET A 1 24.15 -24.68 6.95
CA MET A 1 24.26 -23.74 5.83
C MET A 1 22.93 -23.04 5.67
N LEU A 2 22.94 -21.74 5.40
CA LEU A 2 21.73 -20.95 5.20
C LEU A 2 21.39 -20.91 3.72
N SER A 3 20.11 -20.95 3.38
CA SER A 3 19.61 -20.60 2.06
C SER A 3 19.64 -19.08 1.85
N GLN A 4 19.47 -18.64 0.60
CA GLN A 4 19.40 -17.21 0.28
C GLN A 4 18.28 -16.50 1.05
N LEU A 5 17.12 -17.15 1.19
CA LEU A 5 15.98 -16.62 1.94
C LEU A 5 16.31 -16.49 3.44
N GLU A 6 16.82 -17.55 4.06
CA GLU A 6 17.19 -17.52 5.48
C GLU A 6 18.28 -16.47 5.76
N LEU A 7 19.26 -16.32 4.85
CA LEU A 7 20.26 -15.27 4.98
C LEU A 7 19.61 -13.88 4.90
N SER A 8 18.66 -13.67 3.98
CA SER A 8 17.95 -12.39 3.82
C SER A 8 17.15 -11.96 5.05
N GLU A 9 16.77 -12.88 5.93
CA GLU A 9 16.06 -12.57 7.17
C GLU A 9 16.99 -12.13 8.30
N THR A 10 18.29 -12.42 8.19
CA THR A 10 19.29 -12.03 9.19
C THR A 10 19.64 -10.53 9.10
N PHE A 11 20.20 -9.98 10.18
CA PHE A 11 20.75 -8.60 10.16
C PHE A 11 21.87 -8.44 9.14
N VAL A 12 22.75 -9.45 9.03
CA VAL A 12 23.90 -9.43 8.12
C VAL A 12 23.46 -9.56 6.66
N GLY A 13 22.48 -10.40 6.35
CA GLY A 13 21.99 -10.55 4.97
C GLY A 13 21.33 -9.28 4.43
N ARG A 14 20.66 -8.51 5.29
CA ARG A 14 20.05 -7.20 4.95
C ARG A 14 21.04 -6.04 4.90
N ALA A 15 22.28 -6.25 5.30
CA ALA A 15 23.32 -5.25 5.13
C ALA A 15 23.66 -5.09 3.65
N PHE A 16 24.14 -3.91 3.28
CA PHE A 16 24.52 -3.57 1.91
C PHE A 16 26.03 -3.45 1.79
N ASP A 17 26.55 -3.61 0.57
CA ASP A 17 27.94 -3.36 0.25
C ASP A 17 28.39 -2.00 0.79
N ALA A 18 29.42 -2.00 1.64
CA ALA A 18 29.95 -0.78 2.21
C ALA A 18 30.69 0.10 1.20
N GLN A 19 31.03 -0.42 0.00
CA GLN A 19 31.66 0.36 -1.07
C GLN A 19 30.63 0.99 -2.00
N SER A 20 29.74 0.19 -2.58
CA SER A 20 28.77 0.65 -3.59
C SER A 20 27.43 1.08 -3.01
N GLY A 21 27.04 0.55 -1.84
CA GLY A 21 25.74 0.79 -1.21
C GLY A 21 24.54 0.26 -2.00
N ARG A 22 24.77 -0.65 -2.96
CA ARG A 22 23.75 -1.05 -3.96
C ARG A 22 23.31 -2.50 -3.87
N GLU A 23 24.19 -3.38 -3.40
CA GLU A 23 23.94 -4.82 -3.37
C GLU A 23 23.76 -5.29 -1.93
N LEU A 24 22.77 -6.14 -1.70
CA LEU A 24 22.54 -6.77 -0.40
C LEU A 24 23.46 -7.98 -0.24
N VAL A 25 23.92 -8.22 0.99
CA VAL A 25 24.82 -9.35 1.28
C VAL A 25 24.22 -10.68 0.84
N HIS A 26 22.91 -10.90 1.03
CA HIS A 26 22.28 -12.15 0.61
C HIS A 26 22.22 -12.33 -0.92
N GLU A 27 22.30 -11.26 -1.70
CA GLU A 27 22.42 -11.32 -3.15
C GLU A 27 23.87 -11.61 -3.54
N ALA A 28 24.81 -10.84 -2.99
CA ALA A 28 26.24 -11.00 -3.26
C ALA A 28 26.74 -12.42 -2.96
N MET A 29 26.39 -13.00 -1.79
CA MET A 29 26.87 -14.31 -1.37
C MET A 29 26.36 -15.46 -2.26
N PHE A 30 25.20 -15.30 -2.90
CA PHE A 30 24.61 -16.28 -3.81
C PHE A 30 24.79 -15.91 -5.29
N GLY A 31 25.42 -14.77 -5.57
CA GLY A 31 25.82 -14.31 -6.89
C GLY A 31 27.30 -14.56 -7.15
N ASP A 32 28.00 -13.51 -7.57
CA ASP A 32 29.36 -13.61 -8.13
C ASP A 32 30.48 -13.59 -7.06
N GLN A 33 30.15 -13.52 -5.76
CA GLN A 33 31.16 -13.50 -4.70
C GLN A 33 31.96 -14.80 -4.63
N GLU A 34 33.29 -14.70 -4.72
CA GLU A 34 34.17 -15.85 -4.66
C GLU A 34 34.30 -16.42 -3.24
N LEU A 35 34.65 -17.71 -3.16
CA LEU A 35 34.96 -18.37 -1.89
C LEU A 35 36.15 -17.70 -1.22
N TYR A 36 36.02 -17.47 0.08
CA TYR A 36 37.00 -16.83 0.94
C TYR A 36 37.30 -15.35 0.64
N GLU A 37 36.57 -14.75 -0.29
CA GLU A 37 36.71 -13.32 -0.58
C GLU A 37 36.00 -12.49 0.50
N PRO A 38 36.71 -11.57 1.17
CA PRO A 38 36.12 -10.73 2.21
C PRO A 38 35.18 -9.68 1.60
N TYR A 39 33.91 -9.76 1.96
CA TYR A 39 32.89 -8.79 1.61
C TYR A 39 32.64 -7.83 2.77
N ARG A 40 32.78 -6.53 2.52
CA ARG A 40 32.55 -5.49 3.53
C ARG A 40 31.11 -5.01 3.43
N ALA A 41 30.35 -5.17 4.51
CA ALA A 41 28.96 -4.73 4.53
C ALA A 41 28.70 -3.76 5.69
N ILE A 42 27.71 -2.91 5.51
CA ILE A 42 27.20 -2.00 6.55
C ILE A 42 25.67 -2.07 6.57
N ASP A 43 25.08 -2.07 7.75
CA ASP A 43 23.63 -2.02 7.88
C ASP A 43 23.09 -0.57 7.97
N LEU A 44 21.76 -0.44 8.06
CA LEU A 44 21.09 0.85 8.21
C LEU A 44 21.37 1.56 9.54
N GLU A 45 21.84 0.82 10.55
CA GLU A 45 22.20 1.34 11.87
C GLU A 45 23.68 1.76 11.93
N GLY A 46 24.46 1.51 10.87
CA GLY A 46 25.87 1.86 10.77
C GLY A 46 26.82 0.82 11.35
N ASN A 47 26.35 -0.39 11.66
CA ASN A 47 27.22 -1.48 12.10
C ASN A 47 27.97 -2.07 10.90
N TRP A 48 29.27 -2.32 11.10
CA TRP A 48 30.15 -2.86 10.07
C TRP A 48 30.34 -4.36 10.21
N TYR A 49 30.25 -5.07 9.09
CA TYR A 49 30.44 -6.51 9.00
C TYR A 49 31.52 -6.85 7.98
N ILE A 50 32.25 -7.92 8.25
CA ILE A 50 33.08 -8.61 7.27
C ILE A 50 32.43 -9.98 7.08
N VAL A 51 31.94 -10.22 5.87
CA VAL A 51 31.25 -11.45 5.48
C VAL A 51 32.17 -12.22 4.55
N CYS A 52 32.18 -13.54 4.68
CA CYS A 52 33.06 -14.40 3.90
C CYS A 52 32.31 -15.68 3.54
N LYS A 53 32.25 -15.98 2.25
CA LYS A 53 31.64 -17.20 1.73
C LYS A 53 32.61 -18.36 1.93
N VAL A 54 32.26 -19.31 2.81
CA VAL A 54 33.15 -20.43 3.16
C VAL A 54 32.87 -21.71 2.37
N GLU A 55 31.65 -21.87 1.90
CA GLU A 55 31.18 -23.03 1.15
C GLU A 55 30.08 -22.59 0.20
N ASP A 56 30.02 -23.19 -0.99
CA ASP A 56 28.96 -23.01 -1.97
C ASP A 56 28.35 -24.36 -2.31
N VAL A 57 27.07 -24.54 -1.96
CA VAL A 57 26.33 -25.75 -2.29
C VAL A 57 25.33 -25.41 -3.38
N ALA A 58 25.45 -26.12 -4.50
CA ALA A 58 24.55 -25.95 -5.63
C ALA A 58 23.08 -26.08 -5.18
N SER A 59 22.25 -25.13 -5.62
CA SER A 59 20.81 -25.17 -5.37
C SER A 59 20.24 -26.50 -5.86
N ARG A 60 19.55 -27.21 -4.97
CA ARG A 60 18.82 -28.43 -5.29
C ARG A 60 17.37 -28.27 -4.86
N VAL A 61 16.47 -28.90 -5.61
CA VAL A 61 15.09 -29.08 -5.16
C VAL A 61 15.09 -30.27 -4.20
N PRO A 62 14.69 -30.09 -2.93
CA PRO A 62 14.56 -31.21 -2.00
C PRO A 62 13.51 -32.21 -2.48
N ASP A 63 13.70 -33.49 -2.18
CA ASP A 63 12.66 -34.49 -2.42
C ASP A 63 11.46 -34.24 -1.52
N PHE A 64 10.26 -34.66 -1.95
CA PHE A 64 9.03 -34.43 -1.20
C PHE A 64 9.10 -34.98 0.23
N ASP A 65 9.75 -36.13 0.44
CA ASP A 65 9.90 -36.72 1.76
C ASP A 65 10.72 -35.84 2.72
N GLU A 66 11.66 -35.03 2.22
CA GLU A 66 12.46 -34.10 3.03
C GLU A 66 11.64 -32.87 3.47
N VAL A 67 10.65 -32.44 2.67
CA VAL A 67 9.84 -31.23 2.91
C VAL A 67 8.39 -31.51 3.27
N ARG A 68 8.03 -32.78 3.46
CA ARG A 68 6.65 -33.23 3.69
C ARG A 68 6.00 -32.51 4.85
N ASP A 69 6.72 -32.35 5.96
CA ASP A 69 6.19 -31.70 7.16
C ASP A 69 5.93 -30.21 6.95
N ALA A 70 6.82 -29.52 6.22
CA ALA A 70 6.63 -28.11 5.87
C ALA A 70 5.42 -27.93 4.93
N VAL A 71 5.27 -28.79 3.94
CA VAL A 71 4.11 -28.78 3.03
C VAL A 71 2.82 -29.08 3.78
N LEU A 72 2.84 -30.05 4.69
CA LEU A 72 1.68 -30.42 5.50
C LEU A 72 1.28 -29.29 6.45
N ALA A 73 2.25 -28.60 7.06
CA ALA A 73 1.99 -27.42 7.88
C ALA A 73 1.39 -26.28 7.07
N ALA A 74 1.95 -25.97 5.89
CA ALA A 74 1.41 -24.95 4.99
C ALA A 74 0.00 -25.30 4.50
N TRP A 75 -0.25 -26.57 4.15
CA TRP A 75 -1.57 -27.05 3.76
C TRP A 75 -2.59 -26.92 4.90
N LYS A 76 -2.22 -27.33 6.12
CA LYS A 76 -3.07 -27.16 7.30
C LYS A 76 -3.41 -25.69 7.55
N LYS A 77 -2.43 -24.78 7.43
CA LYS A 77 -2.67 -23.33 7.56
C LYS A 77 -3.66 -22.85 6.51
N SER A 78 -3.50 -23.28 5.26
CA SER A 78 -4.40 -22.90 4.16
C SER A 78 -5.83 -23.42 4.38
N GLU A 79 -6.00 -24.68 4.79
CA GLU A 79 -7.34 -25.22 5.08
C GLU A 79 -7.97 -24.58 6.32
N ALA A 80 -7.18 -24.31 7.36
CA ALA A 80 -7.64 -23.58 8.54
C ALA A 80 -8.14 -22.17 8.17
N ALA A 81 -7.43 -21.46 7.29
CA ALA A 81 -7.84 -20.13 6.82
C ALA A 81 -9.19 -20.17 6.08
N LYS A 82 -9.45 -21.20 5.27
CA LYS A 82 -10.75 -21.38 4.60
C LYS A 82 -11.89 -21.59 5.60
N LEU A 83 -11.66 -22.42 6.62
CA LEU A 83 -12.64 -22.67 7.68
C LEU A 83 -12.88 -21.41 8.52
N ALA A 84 -11.83 -20.66 8.84
CA ALA A 84 -11.92 -19.40 9.58
C ALA A 84 -12.71 -18.35 8.79
N LEU A 85 -12.44 -18.21 7.48
CA LEU A 85 -13.18 -17.31 6.61
C LEU A 85 -14.66 -17.69 6.52
N ALA A 86 -14.97 -18.98 6.31
CA ALA A 86 -16.36 -19.45 6.25
C ALA A 86 -17.11 -19.14 7.57
N LYS A 87 -16.43 -19.28 8.72
CA LYS A 87 -17.02 -18.94 10.01
C LYS A 87 -17.21 -17.43 10.17
N ALA A 88 -16.24 -16.62 9.75
CA ALA A 88 -16.34 -15.17 9.76
C ALA A 88 -17.48 -14.67 8.86
N GLU A 89 -17.67 -15.28 7.68
CA GLU A 89 -18.80 -14.98 6.78
C GLU A 89 -20.16 -15.36 7.40
N GLU A 90 -20.23 -16.47 8.13
CA GLU A 90 -21.43 -16.85 8.88
C GLU A 90 -21.75 -15.81 9.96
N LEU A 91 -20.73 -15.37 10.71
CA LEU A 91 -20.87 -14.35 11.75
C LEU A 91 -21.26 -12.99 11.15
N ALA A 92 -20.68 -12.59 10.02
CA ALA A 92 -21.04 -11.36 9.33
C ALA A 92 -22.51 -11.35 8.90
N LYS A 93 -23.03 -12.46 8.36
CA LYS A 93 -24.46 -12.59 8.00
C LYS A 93 -25.39 -12.57 9.21
N GLN A 94 -24.95 -13.14 10.34
CA GLN A 94 -25.69 -13.06 11.59
C GLN A 94 -25.72 -11.61 12.10
N ALA A 95 -24.60 -10.90 12.01
CA ALA A 95 -24.49 -9.49 12.38
C ALA A 95 -25.39 -8.59 11.52
N GLU A 96 -25.44 -8.78 10.19
CA GLU A 96 -26.34 -8.02 9.30
C GLU A 96 -27.82 -8.15 9.69
N SER A 97 -28.23 -9.30 10.24
CA SER A 97 -29.61 -9.55 10.67
C SER A 97 -29.96 -8.94 12.02
N SER A 98 -28.95 -8.58 12.81
CA SER A 98 -29.08 -7.91 14.10
C SER A 98 -28.70 -6.45 13.96
N SER A 99 -29.68 -5.55 13.98
CA SER A 99 -29.45 -4.08 13.91
C SER A 99 -28.61 -3.51 15.07
N ASP A 100 -28.29 -4.33 16.07
CA ASP A 100 -27.44 -3.98 17.20
C ASP A 100 -25.94 -4.15 16.89
N SER A 101 -25.07 -3.69 17.80
CA SER A 101 -23.60 -3.81 17.70
C SER A 101 -23.16 -5.25 17.43
N ILE A 102 -22.03 -5.46 16.72
CA ILE A 102 -21.40 -6.78 16.49
C ILE A 102 -21.28 -7.61 17.79
N ALA A 103 -21.13 -6.94 18.94
CA ALA A 103 -21.06 -7.57 20.26
C ALA A 103 -22.36 -8.26 20.73
N SER A 104 -23.49 -8.00 20.06
CA SER A 104 -24.81 -8.56 20.38
C SER A 104 -25.10 -9.88 19.66
N VAL A 105 -24.28 -10.27 18.68
CA VAL A 105 -24.47 -11.52 17.93
C VAL A 105 -24.28 -12.71 18.86
N SER A 106 -25.24 -13.61 18.87
CA SER A 106 -25.34 -14.78 19.77
C SER A 106 -24.14 -15.74 19.68
N GLY A 107 -23.30 -15.65 18.63
CA GLY A 107 -22.02 -16.36 18.53
C GLY A 107 -20.83 -15.68 19.23
N VAL A 108 -20.92 -14.40 19.56
CA VAL A 108 -19.87 -13.61 20.25
C VAL A 108 -20.07 -13.67 21.77
N GLN A 109 -21.32 -13.72 22.24
CA GLN A 109 -21.65 -13.77 23.68
C GLN A 109 -21.53 -15.17 24.29
N ASP A 110 -21.97 -16.22 23.59
CA ASP A 110 -21.83 -17.62 24.05
C ASP A 110 -20.38 -18.13 23.93
N ALA A 111 -19.55 -17.46 23.13
CA ALA A 111 -18.12 -17.70 23.03
C ALA A 111 -17.31 -17.14 24.21
N GLY A 112 -17.94 -16.79 25.35
CA GLY A 112 -17.20 -16.55 26.60
C GLY A 112 -16.30 -17.72 27.05
N ALA A 113 -16.47 -18.91 26.46
CA ALA A 113 -15.58 -20.07 26.61
C ALA A 113 -14.67 -20.37 25.40
N GLN A 114 -14.87 -19.72 24.24
CA GLN A 114 -14.12 -19.92 22.97
C GLN A 114 -13.77 -18.62 22.19
N GLY A 115 -13.79 -17.48 22.86
CA GLY A 115 -12.95 -16.28 22.65
C GLY A 115 -12.94 -15.61 21.28
N TYR A 116 -13.99 -14.86 20.93
CA TYR A 116 -13.90 -13.80 19.92
C TYR A 116 -13.78 -12.44 20.62
N GLU A 117 -12.70 -11.72 20.38
CA GLU A 117 -12.49 -10.38 20.93
C GLU A 117 -13.11 -9.34 19.99
N VAL A 118 -14.04 -8.53 20.49
CA VAL A 118 -14.58 -7.39 19.75
C VAL A 118 -13.78 -6.17 20.14
N VAL A 119 -13.00 -5.64 19.21
CA VAL A 119 -12.20 -4.43 19.43
C VAL A 119 -12.60 -3.34 18.43
N THR A 120 -12.67 -2.11 18.91
CA THR A 120 -12.83 -0.92 18.09
C THR A 120 -11.44 -0.40 17.72
N THR A 121 -11.17 -0.26 16.43
CA THR A 121 -9.91 0.33 15.94
C THR A 121 -9.90 1.84 16.16
N ASP A 122 -8.71 2.42 16.32
CA ASP A 122 -8.55 3.87 16.18
C ASP A 122 -8.85 4.33 14.75
N MET A 123 -8.99 5.64 14.53
CA MET A 123 -9.14 6.17 13.18
C MET A 123 -7.84 5.97 12.40
N PHE A 124 -7.93 5.32 11.24
CA PHE A 124 -6.79 5.10 10.37
C PHE A 124 -7.11 5.54 8.93
N SER A 125 -6.07 5.87 8.18
CA SER A 125 -6.15 6.26 6.77
C SER A 125 -5.68 5.13 5.87
N TRP A 126 -6.16 5.10 4.62
CA TRP A 126 -5.68 4.13 3.63
C TRP A 126 -4.17 4.26 3.44
N LEU A 127 -3.72 5.49 3.18
CA LEU A 127 -2.32 5.82 3.00
C LEU A 127 -1.88 6.75 4.12
N THR A 128 -0.71 6.47 4.67
CA THR A 128 -0.07 7.29 5.69
C THR A 128 1.16 7.95 5.09
N PHE A 129 1.29 9.25 5.37
CA PHE A 129 2.49 10.02 5.06
C PHE A 129 3.36 10.11 6.30
N GLY A 130 4.67 10.08 6.10
CA GLY A 130 5.61 10.38 7.17
C GLY A 130 5.41 11.77 7.77
N THR A 131 5.66 11.90 9.07
CA THR A 131 5.60 13.21 9.75
C THR A 131 6.95 13.93 9.69
N THR A 132 8.03 13.20 9.41
CA THR A 132 9.38 13.75 9.24
C THR A 132 9.73 14.01 7.78
N GLN A 133 10.62 14.98 7.51
CA GLN A 133 11.07 15.30 6.15
C GLN A 133 11.71 14.09 5.44
N ALA A 134 12.40 13.22 6.20
CA ALA A 134 13.00 12.01 5.66
C ALA A 134 11.93 10.98 5.24
N GLU A 135 10.88 10.80 6.03
CA GLU A 135 9.79 9.89 5.70
C GLU A 135 8.87 10.45 4.60
N MET A 136 8.61 11.77 4.56
CA MET A 136 7.84 12.40 3.47
C MET A 136 8.49 12.15 2.10
N ARG A 137 9.83 12.11 2.04
CA ARG A 137 10.57 11.76 0.81
C ARG A 137 10.37 10.31 0.36
N ARG A 138 9.98 9.41 1.26
CA ARG A 138 9.69 7.99 0.92
C ARG A 138 8.33 7.82 0.24
N GLY A 139 7.49 8.84 0.23
CA GLY A 139 6.17 8.81 -0.39
C GLY A 139 5.10 8.15 0.48
N PRO A 140 3.88 7.97 -0.06
CA PRO A 140 2.78 7.34 0.65
C PRO A 140 3.05 5.84 0.87
N ARG A 141 2.80 5.37 2.09
CA ARG A 141 2.80 3.94 2.43
C ARG A 141 1.41 3.50 2.88
N LEU A 142 1.14 2.20 2.83
CA LEU A 142 -0.09 1.64 3.38
C LEU A 142 -0.18 1.99 4.87
N GLY A 143 -1.35 2.45 5.29
CA GLY A 143 -1.62 2.74 6.69
C GLY A 143 -1.73 1.45 7.51
N GLU A 144 -1.38 1.55 8.77
CA GLU A 144 -1.63 0.50 9.76
C GLU A 144 -2.94 0.82 10.49
N ALA A 145 -3.66 -0.21 10.91
CA ALA A 145 -4.94 -0.08 11.61
C ALA A 145 -4.92 -0.82 12.95
N PRO A 146 -4.15 -0.38 13.96
CA PRO A 146 -4.11 -1.06 15.26
C PRO A 146 -5.52 -1.23 15.86
N PRO A 147 -5.85 -2.39 16.45
CA PRO A 147 -4.99 -3.56 16.73
C PRO A 147 -4.90 -4.59 15.59
N LEU A 148 -5.41 -4.31 14.39
CA LEU A 148 -5.41 -5.27 13.29
C LEU A 148 -3.98 -5.54 12.80
N GLU A 149 -3.62 -6.82 12.76
CA GLU A 149 -2.29 -7.26 12.32
C GLU A 149 -2.25 -7.60 10.83
N ALA A 150 -1.15 -7.22 10.18
CA ALA A 150 -0.82 -7.56 8.79
C ALA A 150 -1.94 -7.21 7.79
N VAL A 151 -2.42 -5.97 7.84
CA VAL A 151 -3.42 -5.44 6.90
C VAL A 151 -2.76 -5.14 5.55
N ASP A 152 -3.38 -5.62 4.47
CA ASP A 152 -2.88 -5.43 3.10
C ASP A 152 -3.78 -4.50 2.26
N ALA A 153 -3.36 -4.29 1.01
CA ALA A 153 -4.09 -3.42 0.09
C ALA A 153 -5.49 -3.97 -0.25
N GLU A 154 -5.67 -5.29 -0.33
CA GLU A 154 -6.98 -5.88 -0.61
C GLU A 154 -7.93 -5.71 0.57
N PHE A 155 -7.46 -5.97 1.79
CA PHE A 155 -8.19 -5.73 3.03
C PHE A 155 -8.64 -4.27 3.11
N MET A 156 -7.70 -3.33 2.93
CA MET A 156 -8.00 -1.89 2.96
C MET A 156 -9.02 -1.49 1.89
N THR A 157 -8.89 -2.02 0.68
CA THR A 157 -9.85 -1.76 -0.40
C THR A 157 -11.27 -2.18 -0.02
N LYS A 158 -11.43 -3.33 0.63
CA LYS A 158 -12.75 -3.84 1.02
C LYS A 158 -13.31 -3.07 2.22
N VAL A 159 -12.48 -2.78 3.23
CA VAL A 159 -12.90 -2.00 4.42
C VAL A 159 -13.31 -0.58 4.06
N PHE A 160 -12.56 0.12 3.20
CA PHE A 160 -12.90 1.49 2.80
C PHE A 160 -14.11 1.57 1.85
N LYS A 161 -14.51 0.47 1.20
CA LYS A 161 -15.73 0.39 0.39
C LYS A 161 -17.00 0.09 1.21
N LEU A 162 -16.83 -0.24 2.49
CA LEU A 162 -17.91 -0.63 3.39
C LEU A 162 -18.91 0.51 3.58
N GLN A 163 -20.20 0.20 3.44
CA GLN A 163 -21.28 1.14 3.73
C GLN A 163 -21.61 1.14 5.23
N PRO A 164 -22.30 2.18 5.73
CA PRO A 164 -22.90 2.13 7.06
C PRO A 164 -23.80 0.90 7.19
N ASP A 165 -23.74 0.22 8.34
CA ASP A 165 -24.50 -1.01 8.64
C ASP A 165 -24.27 -2.19 7.69
N GLN A 166 -23.09 -2.21 7.05
CA GLN A 166 -22.60 -3.38 6.32
C GLN A 166 -21.48 -4.05 7.11
N GLU A 167 -21.50 -5.37 7.16
CA GLU A 167 -20.45 -6.20 7.72
C GLU A 167 -19.73 -7.00 6.61
N ILE A 168 -18.42 -7.12 6.73
CA ILE A 168 -17.63 -7.95 5.81
C ILE A 168 -16.67 -8.86 6.58
N ALA A 169 -16.48 -10.07 6.06
CA ALA A 169 -15.49 -11.02 6.55
C ALA A 169 -14.25 -11.01 5.65
N LEU A 170 -13.07 -10.92 6.26
CA LEU A 170 -11.79 -10.78 5.57
C LEU A 170 -10.70 -11.58 6.27
N LEU A 171 -9.69 -12.02 5.52
CA LEU A 171 -8.44 -12.54 6.08
C LEU A 171 -7.39 -11.43 6.10
N ASN A 172 -6.44 -11.52 7.02
CA ASN A 172 -5.23 -10.71 6.98
C ASN A 172 -4.24 -11.20 5.91
N HIS A 173 -3.18 -10.42 5.63
CA HIS A 173 -2.24 -10.68 4.55
C HIS A 173 -1.63 -12.09 4.58
N ASP A 174 -1.30 -12.62 5.76
CA ASP A 174 -0.65 -13.93 5.88
C ASP A 174 -1.66 -15.09 6.10
N HIS A 175 -2.96 -14.78 6.04
CA HIS A 175 -4.07 -15.70 6.31
C HIS A 175 -3.96 -16.42 7.67
N SER A 176 -3.37 -15.79 8.69
CA SER A 176 -3.35 -16.32 10.05
C SER A 176 -4.64 -16.02 10.81
N SER A 177 -5.30 -14.90 10.52
CA SER A 177 -6.47 -14.41 11.25
C SER A 177 -7.59 -13.99 10.30
N ALA A 178 -8.82 -14.34 10.68
CA ALA A 178 -10.04 -13.89 10.01
C ALA A 178 -10.72 -12.81 10.87
N TYR A 179 -11.08 -11.70 10.24
CA TYR A 179 -11.73 -10.57 10.89
C TYR A 179 -13.15 -10.38 10.33
N VAL A 180 -14.06 -9.96 11.20
CA VAL A 180 -15.37 -9.42 10.82
C VAL A 180 -15.33 -7.94 11.11
N VAL A 181 -15.53 -7.12 10.07
CA VAL A 181 -15.36 -5.67 10.15
C VAL A 181 -16.70 -4.98 9.89
N ARG A 182 -17.06 -4.03 10.75
CA ARG A 182 -18.16 -3.09 10.58
C ARG A 182 -17.62 -1.66 10.62
N LEU A 183 -18.22 -0.79 9.81
CA LEU A 183 -17.93 0.64 9.86
C LEU A 183 -18.56 1.25 11.13
N ASP A 184 -17.73 1.73 12.05
CA ASP A 184 -18.18 2.48 13.23
C ASP A 184 -18.50 3.94 12.87
N ARG A 185 -17.49 4.68 12.39
CA ARG A 185 -17.61 6.08 11.98
C ARG A 185 -16.62 6.46 10.89
N ARG A 186 -16.94 7.52 10.14
CA ARG A 186 -16.01 8.20 9.23
C ARG A 186 -15.67 9.59 9.80
N GLU A 187 -14.44 10.05 9.58
CA GLU A 187 -14.00 11.38 10.03
C GLU A 187 -14.85 12.50 9.42
N GLN A 188 -15.16 12.36 8.13
CA GLN A 188 -15.97 13.29 7.37
C GLN A 188 -17.03 12.52 6.60
N THR A 189 -18.21 13.12 6.49
CA THR A 189 -19.27 12.63 5.62
C THR A 189 -18.91 12.86 4.16
N GLU A 190 -19.54 12.11 3.25
CA GLU A 190 -19.31 12.30 1.81
C GLU A 190 -19.67 13.72 1.35
N ASP A 191 -20.72 14.30 1.93
CA ASP A 191 -21.15 15.66 1.61
C ASP A 191 -20.12 16.70 2.07
N GLU A 192 -19.54 16.53 3.25
CA GLU A 192 -18.45 17.39 3.74
C GLU A 192 -17.21 17.28 2.86
N MET A 193 -16.79 16.05 2.52
CA MET A 193 -15.67 15.82 1.61
C MET A 193 -15.92 16.42 0.23
N ARG A 194 -17.15 16.32 -0.30
CA ARG A 194 -17.56 16.94 -1.56
C ARG A 194 -17.49 18.45 -1.50
N GLN A 195 -17.99 19.07 -0.43
CA GLN A 195 -17.91 20.51 -0.23
C GLN A 195 -16.47 20.98 -0.10
N GLN A 196 -15.64 20.26 0.65
CA GLN A 196 -14.22 20.57 0.80
C GLN A 196 -13.48 20.44 -0.53
N PHE A 197 -13.74 19.38 -1.30
CA PHE A 197 -13.18 19.22 -2.64
C PHE A 197 -13.58 20.36 -3.57
N LEU A 198 -14.84 20.81 -3.56
CA LEU A 198 -15.31 21.94 -4.37
C LEU A 198 -14.72 23.29 -3.90
N ALA A 199 -14.56 23.48 -2.59
CA ALA A 199 -13.90 24.65 -2.05
C ALA A 199 -12.41 24.68 -2.44
N GLU A 200 -11.74 23.53 -2.33
CA GLU A 200 -10.32 23.38 -2.64
C GLU A 200 -10.05 23.46 -4.15
N ALA A 201 -10.93 22.93 -5.00
CA ALA A 201 -10.84 23.07 -6.45
C ALA A 201 -10.79 24.55 -6.89
N ASN A 202 -11.43 25.45 -6.14
CA ASN A 202 -11.40 26.89 -6.39
C ASN A 202 -10.17 27.60 -5.80
N THR A 203 -9.52 27.01 -4.79
CA THR A 203 -8.33 27.59 -4.12
C THR A 203 -7.01 26.93 -4.51
N TRP A 204 -7.05 25.81 -5.24
CA TRP A 204 -5.88 25.08 -5.68
C TRP A 204 -4.96 25.97 -6.52
N TYR A 205 -3.67 25.99 -6.20
CA TYR A 205 -2.68 26.83 -6.89
C TYR A 205 -2.63 26.55 -8.40
N GLY A 206 -2.78 25.28 -8.80
CA GLY A 206 -2.94 24.88 -10.20
C GLY A 206 -4.23 25.41 -10.85
N GLY A 207 -5.27 25.69 -10.06
CA GLY A 207 -6.53 26.28 -10.53
C GLY A 207 -6.36 27.69 -11.08
N ARG A 208 -5.50 28.53 -10.47
CA ARG A 208 -5.18 29.86 -11.03
C ARG A 208 -4.48 29.77 -12.39
N VAL A 209 -3.53 28.84 -12.52
CA VAL A 209 -2.82 28.58 -13.78
C VAL A 209 -3.76 27.98 -14.83
N MET A 210 -4.61 27.04 -14.44
CA MET A 210 -5.59 26.43 -15.34
C MET A 210 -6.65 27.45 -15.78
N ASN A 211 -7.08 28.34 -14.89
CA ASN A 211 -8.04 29.40 -15.24
C ASN A 211 -7.41 30.46 -16.16
N SER A 212 -6.13 30.83 -15.97
CA SER A 212 -5.44 31.73 -16.91
C SER A 212 -5.23 31.07 -18.28
N VAL A 213 -4.87 29.78 -18.33
CA VAL A 213 -4.75 29.01 -19.57
C VAL A 213 -6.11 28.86 -20.27
N ARG A 214 -7.17 28.54 -19.52
CA ARG A 214 -8.55 28.47 -20.07
C ARG A 214 -9.01 29.83 -20.60
N GLY A 215 -8.73 30.91 -19.88
CA GLY A 215 -9.03 32.28 -20.31
C GLY A 215 -8.30 32.66 -21.59
N GLY A 216 -6.98 32.44 -21.66
CA GLY A 216 -6.19 32.66 -22.88
C GLY A 216 -6.66 31.83 -24.06
N ASN A 217 -6.98 30.56 -23.85
CA ASN A 217 -7.52 29.67 -24.89
C ASN A 217 -8.94 30.06 -25.34
N ALA A 218 -9.78 30.58 -24.45
CA ALA A 218 -11.11 31.09 -24.81
C ALA A 218 -10.99 32.39 -25.64
N GLN A 219 -10.09 33.29 -25.23
CA GLN A 219 -9.82 34.53 -25.94
C GLN A 219 -9.22 34.27 -27.33
N ASN A 220 -8.23 33.37 -27.44
CA ASN A 220 -7.64 33.00 -28.72
C ASN A 220 -8.65 32.32 -29.66
N ARG A 221 -9.56 31.49 -29.13
CA ARG A 221 -10.64 30.90 -29.92
C ARG A 221 -11.62 31.96 -30.42
N LEU A 222 -12.01 32.91 -29.56
CA LEU A 222 -12.87 34.01 -29.96
C LEU A 222 -12.20 34.90 -31.02
N ILE A 223 -10.92 35.24 -30.84
CA ILE A 223 -10.16 36.05 -31.79
C ILE A 223 -10.06 35.33 -33.15
N ARG A 224 -9.75 34.03 -33.16
CA ARG A 224 -9.72 33.25 -34.41
C ARG A 224 -11.09 33.16 -35.08
N GLN A 225 -12.15 32.91 -34.32
CA GLN A 225 -13.52 32.89 -34.87
C GLN A 225 -13.94 34.25 -35.44
N LEU A 226 -13.58 35.34 -34.75
CA LEU A 226 -13.86 36.70 -35.24
C LEU A 226 -13.03 37.02 -36.49
N ALA A 227 -11.75 36.62 -36.52
CA ALA A 227 -10.88 36.82 -37.67
C ALA A 227 -11.33 36.01 -38.90
N ASP A 228 -11.74 34.76 -38.70
CA ASP A 228 -12.35 33.92 -39.75
C ASP A 228 -13.64 34.55 -40.28
N GLN A 229 -14.46 35.14 -39.41
CA GLN A 229 -15.72 35.81 -39.81
C GLN A 229 -15.50 37.07 -40.64
N ILE A 230 -14.36 37.74 -40.50
CA ILE A 230 -14.02 38.98 -41.21
C ILE A 230 -12.95 38.76 -42.30
N ASP A 231 -12.65 37.50 -42.64
CA ASP A 231 -11.65 37.08 -43.62
C ASP A 231 -10.25 37.71 -43.39
N LEU A 232 -9.89 37.91 -42.11
CA LEU A 232 -8.58 38.43 -41.73
C LEU A 232 -7.61 37.28 -41.49
N ASN A 233 -6.59 37.19 -42.34
CA ASN A 233 -5.51 36.23 -42.17
C ASN A 233 -4.56 36.69 -41.04
N LEU A 234 -4.78 36.14 -39.85
CA LEU A 234 -4.01 36.46 -38.64
C LEU A 234 -2.51 36.15 -38.77
N ASP A 235 -2.14 35.15 -39.57
CA ASP A 235 -0.74 34.76 -39.75
C ASP A 235 0.07 35.86 -40.46
N VAL A 236 -0.57 36.58 -41.39
CA VAL A 236 0.05 37.72 -42.10
C VAL A 236 0.24 38.91 -41.16
N LEU A 237 -0.70 39.15 -40.25
CA LEU A 237 -0.61 40.22 -39.25
C LEU A 237 0.48 39.96 -38.21
N GLU A 238 0.63 38.73 -37.74
CA GLU A 238 1.73 38.36 -36.83
C GLU A 238 3.09 38.52 -37.52
N GLU A 239 3.20 38.16 -38.80
CA GLU A 239 4.44 38.35 -39.57
C GLU A 239 4.78 39.84 -39.76
N MET A 240 3.80 40.71 -40.01
CA MET A 240 4.01 42.15 -40.14
C MET A 240 4.41 42.81 -38.81
N MET A 241 3.76 42.45 -37.70
CA MET A 241 4.11 43.03 -36.39
C MET A 241 5.48 42.55 -35.87
N SER A 242 5.91 41.35 -36.27
CA SER A 242 7.25 40.85 -35.90
C SER A 242 8.38 41.58 -36.62
N LYS A 243 8.14 42.06 -37.86
CA LYS A 243 9.12 42.80 -38.66
C LYS A 243 9.34 44.25 -38.21
N ASP A 244 8.35 44.88 -37.58
CA ASP A 244 8.47 46.26 -37.06
C ASP A 244 9.16 46.35 -35.68
N SER A 245 9.59 45.22 -35.11
CA SER A 245 10.27 45.14 -33.79
C SER A 245 11.78 44.84 -33.86
N GLN A 246 12.41 44.99 -35.04
CA GLN A 246 13.88 44.98 -35.23
C GLN A 246 14.38 46.34 -35.72
#